data_AF-A0A0B6XXC1-F1
#
_entry.id   AF-A0A0B6XXC1-F1
#
_cell.length_a   1.000
_cell.length_b   1.000
_cell.length_c   1.000
_cell.angle_alpha   90.00
_cell.angle_beta   90.00
_cell.angle_gamma   90.00
#
_symmetry.space_group_name_H-M   'P 1'
#
loop_
_entity.id
_entity.type
_entity.pdbx_description
1 polymer ?
#
loop_
_entity_poly.entity_id
_entity_poly.type
_entity_poly.pdbx_seq_one_letter_code
_entity_poly.pdbx_strand_id
1 'polypeptide(L)'
;PALMRLPKVDIILASDCFYDSKDFENVVMTLSYILHKNTEAEVWCTYQVRSSERTIEHLLDCWHLHGEEVNIPNMETVESSFVRHSCHVIQLFIIKLKR
;
A
#
# COMPACT_ATOMS: atom_id res chain seq x y z
N PRO A 1 20.68 4.55 -9.60
CA PRO A 1 20.32 5.14 -8.29
C PRO A 1 20.72 4.20 -7.13
N ALA A 2 21.03 4.71 -5.94
CA ALA A 2 21.47 3.91 -4.79
C ALA A 2 20.44 2.86 -4.36
N LEU A 3 19.14 3.16 -4.56
CA LEU A 3 18.01 2.26 -4.31
C LEU A 3 18.11 0.91 -5.04
N MET A 4 18.79 0.87 -6.19
CA MET A 4 18.94 -0.36 -7.00
C MET A 4 20.09 -1.26 -6.53
N ARG A 5 20.88 -0.83 -5.53
CA ARG A 5 22.04 -1.55 -5.00
C ARG A 5 21.83 -2.00 -3.57
N LEU A 6 20.57 -1.98 -3.12
CA LEU A 6 20.22 -2.40 -1.78
C LEU A 6 20.45 -3.92 -1.60
N PRO A 7 20.72 -4.38 -0.36
CA PRO A 7 20.91 -5.79 -0.08
C PRO A 7 19.63 -6.61 -0.31
N LYS A 8 19.77 -7.93 -0.22
CA LYS A 8 18.79 -8.94 -0.68
C LYS A 8 17.42 -8.92 0.03
N VAL A 9 17.21 -8.08 1.04
CA VAL A 9 15.91 -7.91 1.71
C VAL A 9 15.74 -6.45 2.06
N ASP A 10 14.78 -5.79 1.41
CA ASP A 10 14.36 -4.44 1.71
C ASP A 10 12.86 -4.44 1.99
N ILE A 11 12.50 -3.87 3.13
CA ILE A 11 11.11 -3.59 3.47
C ILE A 11 10.83 -2.15 3.05
N ILE A 12 9.79 -1.97 2.24
CA ILE A 12 9.31 -0.65 1.82
C ILE A 12 8.05 -0.34 2.61
N LEU A 13 8.11 0.69 3.44
CA LEU A 13 6.96 1.16 4.22
C LEU A 13 6.27 2.30 3.46
N ALA A 14 5.12 2.00 2.86
CA ALA A 14 4.25 2.97 2.21
C ALA A 14 3.16 3.43 3.19
N SER A 15 3.57 4.25 4.17
CA SER A 15 2.65 4.79 5.18
C SER A 15 2.01 6.09 4.69
N ASP A 16 0.68 6.10 4.55
CA ASP A 16 -0.09 7.30 4.14
C ASP A 16 0.32 7.89 2.76
N CYS A 17 0.83 7.04 1.86
CA CYS A 17 1.22 7.46 0.51
C CYS A 17 0.03 7.70 -0.44
N PHE A 18 -1.18 7.35 -0.01
CA PHE A 18 -2.41 7.38 -0.81
C PHE A 18 -3.40 8.43 -0.27
N TYR A 19 -2.88 9.64 0.04
CA TYR A 19 -3.70 10.76 0.50
C TYR A 19 -4.20 11.65 -0.66
N ASP A 20 -3.30 12.10 -1.54
CA ASP A 20 -3.65 12.92 -2.71
C ASP A 20 -3.72 12.06 -3.98
N SER A 21 -4.91 11.96 -4.57
CA SER A 21 -5.17 11.14 -5.76
C SER A 21 -4.24 11.43 -6.94
N LYS A 22 -3.66 12.63 -7.04
CA LYS A 22 -2.73 12.98 -8.12
C LYS A 22 -1.42 12.20 -8.04
N ASP A 23 -1.07 11.72 -6.85
CA ASP A 23 0.21 11.05 -6.58
C ASP A 23 0.09 9.52 -6.65
N PHE A 24 -1.13 8.97 -6.67
CA PHE A 24 -1.37 7.53 -6.54
C PHE A 24 -0.65 6.74 -7.64
N GLU A 25 -0.77 7.17 -8.88
CA GLU A 25 -0.15 6.50 -10.04
C GLU A 25 1.38 6.50 -9.92
N ASN A 26 1.96 7.63 -9.54
CA ASN A 26 3.41 7.76 -9.39
C ASN A 26 3.94 6.85 -8.27
N VAL A 27 3.19 6.75 -7.16
CA VAL A 27 3.51 5.84 -6.05
C VAL A 27 3.44 4.39 -6.53
N VAL A 28 2.33 3.96 -7.13
CA VAL A 28 2.14 2.56 -7.59
C VAL A 28 3.16 2.18 -8.66
N MET A 29 3.41 3.05 -9.64
CA MET A 29 4.44 2.87 -10.65
C MET A 29 5.83 2.66 -10.02
N THR A 30 6.17 3.47 -9.02
CA THR A 30 7.47 3.37 -8.33
C THR A 30 7.61 2.04 -7.59
N LEU A 31 6.56 1.63 -6.88
CA LEU A 31 6.52 0.34 -6.19
C LEU A 31 6.63 -0.83 -7.17
N SER A 32 5.89 -0.76 -8.29
CA SER A 32 5.96 -1.77 -9.35
C SER A 32 7.36 -1.87 -9.93
N TYR A 33 7.99 -0.74 -10.25
CA TYR A 33 9.35 -0.70 -10.77
C TYR A 33 10.36 -1.34 -9.81
N ILE A 34 10.25 -1.05 -8.51
CA ILE A 34 11.15 -1.63 -7.50
C ILE A 34 10.94 -3.14 -7.39
N LEU A 35 9.68 -3.60 -7.29
CA LEU A 35 9.34 -5.02 -7.17
C LEU A 35 9.77 -5.85 -8.39
N HIS A 36 9.68 -5.29 -9.60
CA HIS A 36 10.18 -5.96 -10.82
C HIS A 36 11.71 -6.12 -10.84
N LYS A 37 12.43 -5.31 -10.07
CA LYS A 37 13.90 -5.30 -10.02
C LYS A 37 14.44 -6.05 -8.81
N ASN A 38 13.70 -6.03 -7.71
CA ASN A 38 13.94 -6.80 -6.51
C ASN A 38 12.65 -7.52 -6.11
N THR A 39 12.47 -8.74 -6.64
CA THR A 39 11.28 -9.56 -6.36
C THR A 39 11.25 -10.11 -4.93
N GLU A 40 12.34 -9.97 -4.18
CA GLU A 40 12.45 -10.37 -2.77
C GLU A 40 12.11 -9.21 -1.82
N ALA A 41 11.85 -8.00 -2.34
CA ALA A 41 11.38 -6.87 -1.53
C ALA A 41 9.92 -7.05 -1.11
N GLU A 42 9.57 -6.53 0.06
CA GLU A 42 8.20 -6.50 0.56
C GLU A 42 7.71 -5.07 0.71
N VAL A 43 6.57 -4.76 0.11
CA VAL A 43 5.92 -3.46 0.25
C VAL A 43 4.79 -3.58 1.26
N TRP A 44 4.97 -2.95 2.42
CA TRP A 44 3.97 -2.87 3.47
C TRP A 44 3.28 -1.50 3.38
N CYS A 45 1.97 -1.51 3.12
CA CYS A 45 1.20 -0.33 2.80
C CYS A 45 0.03 -0.15 3.75
N THR A 46 -0.12 1.03 4.34
CA THR A 46 -1.36 1.41 4.99
C THR A 46 -2.24 2.16 4.00
N TYR A 47 -3.50 1.74 3.87
CA TYR A 47 -4.46 2.40 2.99
C TYR A 47 -5.79 2.59 3.70
N GLN A 48 -6.40 3.75 3.47
CA GLN A 48 -7.69 4.11 4.01
C GLN A 48 -8.68 4.28 2.86
N VAL A 49 -9.69 3.42 2.79
CA VAL A 49 -10.74 3.53 1.77
C VAL A 49 -11.57 4.79 2.06
N ARG A 50 -11.53 5.77 1.15
CA ARG A 50 -12.32 7.01 1.22
C ARG A 50 -13.57 6.98 0.34
N SER A 51 -13.63 6.07 -0.62
CA SER A 51 -14.78 5.84 -1.50
C SER A 51 -14.74 4.40 -2.01
N SER A 52 -15.89 3.72 -1.99
CA SER A 52 -16.05 2.37 -2.56
C SER A 52 -15.95 2.36 -4.10
N GLU A 53 -16.09 3.51 -4.75
CA GLU A 53 -16.01 3.64 -6.22
C GLU A 53 -14.60 3.96 -6.71
N ARG A 54 -13.68 4.35 -5.81
CA ARG A 54 -12.30 4.74 -6.14
C ARG A 54 -11.31 3.99 -5.25
N THR A 55 -11.24 2.69 -5.47
CA THR A 55 -10.36 1.81 -4.73
C THR A 55 -8.99 1.73 -5.42
N ILE A 56 -7.91 1.44 -4.68
CA ILE A 56 -6.54 1.39 -5.25
C ILE A 56 -6.30 0.10 -6.04
N GLU A 57 -7.16 -0.90 -5.90
CA GLU A 57 -7.04 -2.23 -6.51
C GLU A 57 -7.00 -2.15 -8.03
N HIS A 58 -7.80 -1.27 -8.65
CA HIS A 58 -7.75 -1.05 -10.10
C HIS A 58 -6.38 -0.53 -10.53
N LEU A 59 -5.80 0.38 -9.76
CA LEU A 59 -4.50 0.95 -10.05
C LEU A 59 -3.38 -0.08 -9.88
N LEU A 60 -3.44 -0.88 -8.81
CA LEU A 60 -2.50 -1.99 -8.61
C LEU A 60 -2.56 -2.96 -9.80
N ASP A 61 -3.76 -3.30 -10.28
CA ASP A 61 -3.95 -4.18 -11.43
C ASP A 61 -3.29 -3.64 -12.71
N CYS A 62 -3.47 -2.35 -13.00
CA CYS A 62 -2.83 -1.68 -14.14
C CYS A 62 -1.31 -1.83 -14.17
N TRP A 63 -0.67 -1.95 -12.99
CA TRP A 63 0.77 -2.09 -12.81
C TRP A 63 1.24 -3.51 -12.48
N HIS A 64 0.37 -4.51 -12.70
CA HIS A 64 0.63 -5.93 -12.45
C HIS A 64 0.95 -6.23 -10.97
N LEU A 65 0.28 -5.52 -10.08
CA LEU A 65 0.37 -5.67 -8.64
C LEU A 65 -0.96 -6.13 -8.04
N HIS A 66 -0.90 -6.77 -6.88
CA HIS A 66 -2.05 -7.02 -6.02
C HIS A 66 -1.70 -6.73 -4.56
N GLY A 67 -2.72 -6.41 -3.76
CA GLY A 67 -2.59 -6.26 -2.31
C GLY A 67 -3.12 -7.51 -1.60
N GLU A 68 -2.36 -7.99 -0.61
CA GLU A 68 -2.79 -9.02 0.33
C GLU A 68 -3.03 -8.37 1.69
N GLU A 69 -4.26 -8.42 2.21
CA GLU A 69 -4.58 -7.85 3.51
C GLU A 69 -3.84 -8.61 4.61
N VAL A 70 -3.16 -7.86 5.49
CA VAL A 70 -2.48 -8.42 6.65
C VAL A 70 -3.47 -8.46 7.80
N ASN A 71 -3.81 -9.67 8.24
CA ASN A 71 -4.58 -9.85 9.46
C ASN A 71 -3.69 -9.55 10.67
N ILE A 72 -3.97 -8.45 11.36
CA ILE A 72 -3.27 -8.09 12.60
C ILE A 72 -4.17 -8.45 13.78
N PRO A 73 -3.96 -9.62 14.42
CA PRO A 73 -4.73 -9.98 15.60
C PRO A 73 -4.48 -8.92 16.69
N ASN A 74 -5.56 -8.35 17.22
CA ASN A 74 -5.59 -7.31 18.27
C ASN A 74 -5.23 -5.88 17.84
N MET A 75 -5.23 -5.55 16.54
CA MET A 75 -5.35 -4.14 16.16
C MET A 75 -6.81 -3.72 16.41
N GLU A 76 -7.14 -3.48 17.69
CA GLU A 76 -8.36 -2.76 18.05
C GLU A 76 -8.40 -1.54 17.14
N THR A 77 -9.50 -1.39 16.39
CA THR A 77 -9.76 -0.20 15.60
C THR A 77 -9.46 0.98 16.50
N VAL A 78 -8.38 1.71 16.24
CA VAL A 78 -8.01 2.84 17.09
C VAL A 78 -9.13 3.85 16.90
N GLU A 79 -10.12 3.79 17.79
CA GLU A 79 -11.23 4.71 17.80
C GLU A 79 -10.62 6.07 18.09
N SER A 80 -10.44 6.87 17.05
CA SER A 80 -10.02 8.25 17.24
C SER A 80 -11.05 8.89 18.14
N SER A 81 -10.60 9.52 19.24
CA SER A 81 -11.45 10.16 20.25
C SER A 81 -12.33 11.30 19.69
N PHE A 82 -12.19 11.60 18.40
CA PHE A 82 -13.06 12.47 17.63
C PHE A 82 -14.18 11.67 16.99
N VAL A 83 -15.36 11.71 17.61
CA VAL A 83 -16.62 11.29 17.00
C VAL A 83 -16.88 12.14 15.75
N ARG A 84 -16.48 11.65 14.58
CA ARG A 84 -16.88 12.20 13.28
C ARG A 84 -17.33 11.06 12.39
N HIS A 85 -18.63 10.76 12.40
CA HIS A 85 -19.54 10.26 11.34
C HIS A 85 -19.07 9.23 10.28
N SER A 86 -17.86 8.69 10.36
CA SER A 86 -17.30 7.76 9.40
C SER A 86 -16.20 6.97 10.11
N CYS A 87 -16.52 5.74 10.50
CA CYS A 87 -15.52 4.77 10.97
C CYS A 87 -14.57 4.49 9.81
N HIS A 88 -13.50 5.26 9.75
CA HIS A 88 -12.48 5.10 8.73
C HIS A 88 -11.53 4.00 9.18
N VAL A 89 -11.70 2.81 8.62
CA VAL A 89 -10.79 1.70 8.85
C VAL A 89 -9.55 1.91 7.99
N ILE A 90 -8.39 1.97 8.63
CA ILE A 90 -7.09 1.88 7.96
C ILE A 90 -6.76 0.39 7.88
N GLN A 91 -6.47 -0.07 6.67
CA GLN A 91 -6.09 -1.45 6.41
C GLN A 91 -4.59 -1.51 6.11
N LEU A 92 -3.96 -2.59 6.55
CA LEU A 92 -2.57 -2.90 6.23
C LEU A 92 -2.54 -3.96 5.14
N PHE A 93 -1.77 -3.72 4.09
CA PHE A 93 -1.61 -4.63 2.96
C PHE A 93 -0.14 -4.90 2.70
N ILE A 94 0.16 -6.09 2.20
CA ILE A 94 1.41 -6.37 1.51
C ILE A 94 1.14 -6.30 0.01
N ILE A 95 1.80 -5.37 -0.68
CA ILE A 95 1.70 -5.24 -2.13
C ILE A 95 2.76 -6.14 -2.79
N LYS A 96 2.33 -6.96 -3.74
CA LYS A 96 3.17 -7.94 -4.46
C LYS A 96 2.91 -7.90 -5.96
N LEU A 97 3.82 -8.48 -6.73
CA LEU A 97 3.63 -8.76 -8.15
C LEU A 97 2.56 -9.84 -8.34
N LYS A 98 1.67 -9.62 -9.31
CA LYS A 98 0.77 -10.67 -9.81
C LYS A 98 1.61 -11.73 -10.53
N ARG A 99 1.37 -13.00 -10.21
CA ARG A 99 1.97 -14.16 -10.87
C ARG A 99 1.14 -14.61 -12.07
#